data_AF-A0A0D1VV73-F1
#
_entry.id   AF-A0A0D1VV73-F1
#
_cell.length_a   1.000
_cell.length_b   1.000
_cell.length_c   1.000
_cell.angle_alpha   90.00
_cell.angle_beta   90.00
_cell.angle_gamma   90.00
#
_symmetry.space_group_name_H-M   'P 1'
#
loop_
_entity.id
_entity.type
_entity.pdbx_description
1 polymer ?
#
loop_
_entity_poly.entity_id
_entity_poly.type
_entity_poly.pdbx_seq_one_letter_code
_entity_poly.pdbx_strand_id
1 'polypeptide(L)'
;MDKEGKFSTSPFDRSEWTRLESTVIEAARRQLVGRRFIDIYGPLGEGIQSVSNDIFEESHGGGISLRGESLELSQPTRRVNLSIPMLYKDFILYWRDLEQAKTLGIPIDMSAAANAAVQCARLEDDLIFNGFSQFELPGLMNVKGRLTHIRDEWMKPGKAFEDTVDAIGKLQQIGHNGPYAMVLSPALYSLLHRVHPGTNVLEIEHIRELITDGVFQSPEIKGKAGVIIATGQHNLDLAIAEDFYTAYLDTEHMNHLFRVYEAIVLRIKRPSSICTIEDPDTDK
;
A
#
# COMPACT_ATOMS: atom_id res chain seq x y z
N MET A 1 -10.84 19.11 13.42
CA MET A 1 -10.89 19.33 14.89
C MET A 1 -9.70 20.18 15.25
N ASP A 2 -9.89 21.30 15.95
CA ASP A 2 -8.78 22.20 16.30
C ASP A 2 -7.86 21.50 17.31
N LYS A 3 -6.68 21.09 16.82
CA LYS A 3 -5.64 20.40 17.62
C LYS A 3 -5.14 21.23 18.79
N GLU A 4 -5.26 22.54 18.72
CA GLU A 4 -4.96 23.45 19.84
C GLU A 4 -5.83 23.13 21.07
N GLY A 5 -7.07 22.68 20.86
CA GLY A 5 -7.96 22.24 21.95
C GLY A 5 -7.67 20.82 22.47
N LYS A 6 -7.15 19.93 21.61
CA LYS A 6 -6.74 18.56 22.00
C LYS A 6 -5.36 18.54 22.68
N PHE A 7 -4.44 19.43 22.30
CA PHE A 7 -3.06 19.52 22.80
C PHE A 7 -2.75 20.91 23.35
N SER A 8 -3.46 21.32 24.41
CA SER A 8 -3.30 22.64 25.03
C SER A 8 -1.90 22.94 25.59
N THR A 9 -1.06 21.91 25.74
CA THR A 9 0.32 21.97 26.23
C THR A 9 1.37 22.01 25.12
N SER A 10 0.96 22.01 23.85
CA SER A 10 1.88 22.06 22.71
C SER A 10 2.59 23.42 22.61
N PRO A 11 3.88 23.47 22.25
CA PRO A 11 4.61 24.74 22.06
C PRO A 11 4.27 25.48 20.76
N PHE A 12 3.30 24.98 19.99
CA PHE A 12 2.97 25.43 18.63
C PHE A 12 1.68 26.21 18.51
N ASP A 13 1.73 27.23 17.66
CA ASP A 13 0.57 27.97 17.18
C ASP A 13 -0.18 27.21 16.05
N ARG A 14 -1.43 27.58 15.76
CA ARG A 14 -2.24 26.98 14.69
C ARG A 14 -1.54 26.95 13.33
N SER A 15 -0.82 28.02 13.03
CA SER A 15 -0.05 28.18 11.79
C SER A 15 1.08 27.16 11.69
N GLU A 16 1.79 26.91 12.79
CA GLU A 16 2.90 25.96 12.88
C GLU A 16 2.39 24.51 12.80
N TRP A 17 1.26 24.21 13.45
CA TRP A 17 0.60 22.90 13.34
C TRP A 17 0.19 22.57 11.90
N THR A 18 -0.42 23.54 11.21
CA THR A 18 -0.84 23.35 9.80
C THR A 18 0.37 23.07 8.91
N ARG A 19 1.49 23.75 9.17
CA ARG A 19 2.74 23.54 8.43
C ARG A 19 3.39 22.19 8.72
N LEU A 20 3.33 21.73 9.97
CA LEU A 20 3.79 20.40 10.35
C LEU A 20 2.98 19.32 9.63
N GLU A 21 1.66 19.43 9.65
CA GLU A 21 0.74 18.51 8.97
C GLU A 21 0.97 18.48 7.46
N SER A 22 1.07 19.64 6.81
CA SER A 22 1.31 19.69 5.37
C SER A 22 2.63 19.02 5.01
N THR A 23 3.68 19.24 5.81
CA THR A 23 5.00 18.63 5.61
C THR A 23 4.93 17.11 5.75
N VAL A 24 4.22 16.61 6.77
CA VAL A 24 4.04 15.17 7.02
C VAL A 24 3.25 14.51 5.88
N ILE A 25 2.14 15.11 5.46
CA ILE A 25 1.30 14.58 4.39
C ILE A 25 2.04 14.59 3.05
N GLU A 26 2.75 15.67 2.71
CA GLU A 26 3.54 15.74 1.48
C GLU A 26 4.69 14.72 1.48
N ALA A 27 5.37 14.54 2.61
CA ALA A 27 6.44 13.56 2.74
C ALA A 27 5.91 12.12 2.59
N ALA A 28 4.78 11.80 3.23
CA ALA A 28 4.13 10.49 3.12
C ALA A 28 3.65 10.21 1.69
N ARG A 29 2.92 11.15 1.06
CA ARG A 29 2.36 10.98 -0.30
C ARG A 29 3.41 10.67 -1.37
N ARG A 30 4.64 11.15 -1.22
CA ARG A 30 5.73 10.86 -2.17
C ARG A 30 6.26 9.44 -2.05
N GLN A 31 6.15 8.83 -0.87
CA GLN A 31 6.67 7.49 -0.59
C GLN A 31 5.62 6.40 -0.81
N LEU A 32 4.34 6.69 -0.57
CA LEU A 32 3.24 5.72 -0.64
C LEU A 32 3.00 5.21 -2.06
N VAL A 33 3.12 3.89 -2.23
CA VAL A 33 2.81 3.21 -3.50
C VAL A 33 1.50 2.45 -3.41
N GLY A 34 1.22 1.78 -2.28
CA GLY A 34 0.01 0.96 -2.11
C GLY A 34 -1.29 1.72 -2.40
N ARG A 35 -1.45 2.92 -1.84
CA ARG A 35 -2.67 3.74 -2.02
C ARG A 35 -2.90 4.25 -3.46
N ARG A 36 -1.95 4.06 -4.38
CA ARG A 36 -2.09 4.54 -5.76
C ARG A 36 -2.96 3.63 -6.63
N PHE A 37 -3.03 2.35 -6.29
CA PHE A 37 -3.79 1.33 -7.02
C PHE A 37 -4.80 0.57 -6.15
N ILE A 38 -4.74 0.75 -4.83
CA ILE A 38 -5.68 0.14 -3.89
C ILE A 38 -6.77 1.15 -3.54
N ASP A 39 -8.03 0.74 -3.68
CA ASP A 39 -9.17 1.54 -3.24
C ASP A 39 -9.20 1.68 -1.72
N ILE A 40 -9.42 2.91 -1.26
CA ILE A 40 -9.46 3.26 0.16
C ILE A 40 -10.87 3.07 0.70
N TYR A 41 -10.99 2.40 1.85
CA TYR A 41 -12.22 2.23 2.60
C TYR A 41 -12.08 2.87 3.99
N GLY A 42 -12.66 4.05 4.18
CA GLY A 42 -12.56 4.80 5.44
C GLY A 42 -12.69 6.30 5.22
N PRO A 43 -12.42 7.12 6.25
CA PRO A 43 -11.96 6.75 7.59
C PRO A 43 -13.08 6.15 8.46
N LEU A 44 -12.79 5.07 9.18
CA LEU A 44 -13.74 4.38 10.06
C LEU A 44 -13.83 5.04 11.45
N GLY A 45 -12.77 5.74 11.87
CA GLY A 45 -12.70 6.45 13.15
C GLY A 45 -11.88 5.71 14.21
N GLU A 46 -11.39 6.49 15.19
CA GLU A 46 -10.45 6.07 16.24
C GLU A 46 -10.94 4.88 17.10
N GLY A 47 -12.26 4.67 17.19
CA GLY A 47 -12.87 3.60 18.01
C GLY A 47 -12.93 2.22 17.35
N ILE A 48 -12.61 2.10 16.05
CA ILE A 48 -12.72 0.85 15.32
C ILE A 48 -11.39 0.11 15.33
N GLN A 49 -11.36 -1.04 16.00
CA GLN A 49 -10.16 -1.86 16.18
C GLN A 49 -10.15 -3.11 15.31
N SER A 50 -11.28 -3.50 14.73
CA SER A 50 -11.38 -4.65 13.84
C SER A 50 -12.38 -4.43 12.71
N VAL A 51 -12.11 -5.06 11.58
CA VAL A 51 -12.97 -5.07 10.40
C VAL A 51 -13.20 -6.50 9.96
N SER A 52 -14.45 -6.82 9.60
CA SER A 52 -14.75 -8.08 8.94
C SER A 52 -14.31 -8.03 7.48
N ASN A 53 -13.76 -9.13 7.01
CA ASN A 53 -13.41 -9.39 5.63
C ASN A 53 -14.06 -10.71 5.18
N ASP A 54 -14.90 -10.62 4.17
CA ASP A 54 -15.57 -11.76 3.56
C ASP A 54 -14.75 -12.21 2.33
N ILE A 55 -14.29 -13.45 2.36
CA ILE A 55 -13.36 -13.99 1.36
C ILE A 55 -14.14 -14.90 0.41
N PHE A 56 -14.01 -14.60 -0.87
CA PHE A 56 -14.65 -15.30 -1.98
C PHE A 56 -13.57 -16.01 -2.80
N GLU A 57 -13.51 -17.34 -2.72
CA GLU A 57 -12.52 -18.14 -3.44
C GLU A 57 -13.05 -18.64 -4.80
N GLU A 58 -14.36 -18.83 -4.93
CA GLU A 58 -15.00 -19.35 -6.14
C GLU A 58 -15.88 -18.30 -6.84
N SER A 59 -15.59 -18.05 -8.12
CA SER A 59 -16.49 -17.30 -9.00
C SER A 59 -17.52 -18.25 -9.57
N HIS A 60 -18.60 -18.50 -8.84
CA HIS A 60 -19.77 -19.16 -9.42
C HIS A 60 -20.35 -18.28 -10.52
N GLY A 61 -20.69 -18.88 -11.66
CA GLY A 61 -21.44 -18.21 -12.71
C GLY A 61 -22.79 -17.74 -12.18
N GLY A 62 -23.37 -16.73 -12.83
CA GLY A 62 -24.73 -16.29 -12.53
C GLY A 62 -25.78 -17.15 -13.24
N GLY A 63 -27.00 -17.09 -12.74
CA GLY A 63 -28.09 -17.92 -13.21
C GLY A 63 -28.75 -17.33 -14.43
N ILE A 64 -28.95 -18.15 -15.45
CA ILE A 64 -29.71 -17.77 -16.64
C ILE A 64 -31.07 -18.43 -16.56
N SER A 65 -32.11 -17.64 -16.29
CA SER A 65 -33.49 -18.11 -16.39
C SER A 65 -34.41 -17.04 -16.94
N LEU A 66 -35.39 -17.45 -17.75
CA LEU A 66 -36.41 -16.54 -18.32
C LEU A 66 -37.37 -15.98 -17.26
N ARG A 67 -37.40 -16.58 -16.06
CA ARG A 67 -38.38 -16.28 -15.00
C ARG A 67 -37.78 -16.02 -13.62
N GLY A 68 -36.46 -16.11 -13.46
CA GLY A 68 -35.79 -15.93 -12.16
C GLY A 68 -36.00 -17.08 -11.17
N GLU A 69 -36.19 -18.30 -11.66
CA GLU A 69 -36.59 -19.45 -10.82
C GLU A 69 -35.43 -20.08 -10.03
N SER A 70 -34.17 -19.87 -10.45
CA SER A 70 -32.99 -20.32 -9.71
C SER A 70 -32.46 -19.22 -8.78
N LEU A 71 -32.21 -19.59 -7.52
CA LEU A 71 -31.66 -18.69 -6.51
C LEU A 71 -30.14 -18.93 -6.44
N GLU A 72 -29.39 -18.17 -7.24
CA GLU A 72 -27.93 -18.25 -7.28
C GLU A 72 -27.32 -17.17 -6.39
N LEU A 73 -26.98 -17.55 -5.17
CA LEU A 73 -26.41 -16.64 -4.17
C LEU A 73 -24.89 -16.68 -4.23
N SER A 74 -24.27 -15.50 -4.36
CA SER A 74 -22.85 -15.35 -4.06
C SER A 74 -22.66 -15.34 -2.55
N GLN A 75 -22.26 -16.48 -1.98
CA GLN A 75 -21.96 -16.60 -0.55
C GLN A 75 -20.45 -16.54 -0.32
N PRO A 76 -19.99 -15.85 0.74
CA PRO A 76 -18.58 -15.86 1.09
C PRO A 76 -18.16 -17.24 1.59
N THR A 77 -17.02 -17.72 1.12
CA THR A 77 -16.44 -19.01 1.53
C THR A 77 -16.07 -18.97 3.02
N ARG A 78 -15.54 -17.83 3.48
CA ARG A 78 -15.15 -17.62 4.88
C ARG A 78 -15.22 -16.14 5.27
N ARG A 79 -15.55 -15.88 6.53
CA ARG A 79 -15.47 -14.55 7.14
C ARG A 79 -14.34 -14.52 8.14
N VAL A 80 -13.42 -13.58 7.98
CA VAL A 80 -12.27 -13.38 8.86
C VAL A 80 -12.36 -11.99 9.45
N ASN A 81 -12.12 -11.85 10.76
CA ASN A 81 -12.00 -10.53 11.39
C ASN A 81 -10.52 -10.16 11.42
N LEU A 82 -10.19 -9.03 10.80
CA LEU A 82 -8.86 -8.48 10.78
C LEU A 82 -8.77 -7.39 11.84
N SER A 83 -7.72 -7.44 12.67
CA SER A 83 -7.43 -6.36 13.61
C SER A 83 -6.70 -5.24 12.87
N ILE A 84 -7.01 -3.99 13.21
CA ILE A 84 -6.38 -2.82 12.58
C ILE A 84 -5.15 -2.44 13.42
N PRO A 85 -3.92 -2.73 12.96
CA PRO A 85 -2.72 -2.31 13.67
C PRO A 85 -2.54 -0.79 13.58
N MET A 86 -1.91 -0.22 14.61
CA MET A 86 -1.42 1.16 14.57
C MET A 86 0.04 1.16 14.09
N LEU A 87 0.30 1.84 12.99
CA LEU A 87 1.64 2.13 12.52
C LEU A 87 2.04 3.49 13.09
N TYR A 88 3.18 3.57 13.76
CA TYR A 88 3.60 4.82 14.38
C TYR A 88 5.11 4.98 14.34
N LYS A 89 5.52 6.25 14.30
CA LYS A 89 6.92 6.65 14.44
C LYS A 89 7.03 7.93 15.26
N ASP A 90 7.90 7.86 16.25
CA ASP A 90 8.16 8.97 17.16
C ASP A 90 9.30 9.84 16.62
N PHE A 91 9.18 11.15 16.84
CA PHE A 91 10.23 12.12 16.56
C PHE A 91 10.27 13.19 17.64
N ILE A 92 11.44 13.82 17.76
CA ILE A 92 11.72 14.81 18.80
C ILE A 92 12.02 16.14 18.13
N LEU A 93 11.50 17.22 18.68
CA LEU A 93 11.93 18.57 18.37
C LEU A 93 12.61 19.18 19.59
N TYR A 94 13.86 19.60 19.39
CA TYR A 94 14.68 20.13 20.47
C TYR A 94 14.21 21.52 20.87
N TRP A 95 14.04 21.74 22.17
CA TRP A 95 13.54 23.03 22.68
C TRP A 95 14.45 24.21 22.31
N ARG A 96 15.77 24.01 22.36
CA ARG A 96 16.72 25.07 22.01
C ARG A 96 16.56 25.54 20.56
N ASP A 97 16.27 24.61 19.66
CA ASP A 97 16.12 24.90 18.23
C ASP A 97 14.77 25.61 17.97
N LEU A 98 13.72 25.22 18.71
CA LEU A 98 12.42 25.91 18.66
C LEU A 98 12.52 27.35 19.18
N GLU A 99 13.16 27.57 20.34
CA GLU A 99 13.34 28.91 20.90
C GLU A 99 14.25 29.79 20.03
N GLN A 100 15.28 29.20 19.42
CA GLN A 100 16.11 29.89 18.44
C GLN A 100 15.29 30.35 17.23
N ALA A 101 14.42 29.47 16.70
CA ALA A 101 13.55 29.80 15.57
C ALA A 101 12.58 30.94 15.90
N LYS A 102 11.97 30.89 17.10
CA LYS A 102 11.08 31.96 17.61
C LYS A 102 11.82 33.28 17.79
N THR A 103 13.02 33.25 18.37
CA THR A 103 13.82 34.47 18.63
C THR A 103 14.29 35.12 17.33
N LEU A 104 14.70 34.32 16.34
CA LEU A 104 15.21 34.81 15.06
C LEU A 104 14.11 35.08 14.03
N GLY A 105 12.86 34.67 14.30
CA GLY A 105 11.74 34.78 13.35
C GLY A 105 11.91 33.92 12.10
N ILE A 106 12.68 32.83 12.19
CA ILE A 106 12.92 31.90 11.08
C ILE A 106 11.96 30.69 11.15
N PRO A 107 11.62 30.08 10.02
CA PRO A 107 10.77 28.89 10.02
C PRO A 107 11.42 27.73 10.78
N ILE A 108 10.64 27.06 11.64
CA ILE A 108 11.06 25.82 12.32
C ILE A 108 11.41 24.75 11.29
N ASP A 109 12.47 23.99 11.57
CA ASP A 109 12.86 22.82 10.79
C ASP A 109 11.95 21.64 11.12
N MET A 110 11.21 21.18 10.10
CA MET A 110 10.27 20.04 10.19
C MET A 110 10.86 18.76 9.58
N SER A 111 12.17 18.72 9.32
CA SER A 111 12.84 17.56 8.71
C SER A 111 12.69 16.28 9.55
N ALA A 112 12.68 16.40 10.88
CA ALA A 112 12.44 15.26 11.78
C ALA A 112 11.03 14.65 11.60
N ALA A 113 10.01 15.50 11.47
CA ALA A 113 8.64 15.09 11.21
C ALA A 113 8.50 14.45 9.83
N ALA A 114 9.13 15.04 8.81
CA ALA A 114 9.14 14.48 7.45
C ALA A 114 9.79 13.09 7.41
N ASN A 115 10.93 12.90 8.09
CA ASN A 115 11.60 11.60 8.16
C ASN A 115 10.75 10.55 8.89
N ALA A 116 10.08 10.92 9.99
CA ALA A 116 9.16 10.02 10.69
C ALA A 116 7.98 9.61 9.80
N ALA A 117 7.41 10.54 9.03
CA ALA A 117 6.34 10.28 8.08
C ALA A 117 6.77 9.31 6.97
N VAL A 118 7.97 9.50 6.40
CA VAL A 118 8.53 8.59 5.38
C VAL A 118 8.72 7.17 5.94
N GLN A 119 9.17 7.05 7.19
CA GLN A 119 9.32 5.74 7.83
C GLN A 119 7.98 5.06 8.08
N CYS A 120 6.97 5.82 8.49
CA CYS A 120 5.60 5.31 8.65
C CYS A 120 5.02 4.85 7.30
N ALA A 121 5.17 5.64 6.24
CA ALA A 121 4.75 5.28 4.89
C ALA A 121 5.44 4.00 4.35
N ARG A 122 6.72 3.78 4.69
CA ARG A 122 7.40 2.51 4.36
C ARG A 122 6.85 1.32 5.14
N LEU A 123 6.51 1.51 6.42
CA LEU A 123 5.86 0.47 7.21
C LEU A 123 4.48 0.13 6.67
N GLU A 124 3.72 1.11 6.15
CA GLU A 124 2.47 0.86 5.44
C GLU A 124 2.69 -0.01 4.20
N ASP A 125 3.62 0.37 3.32
CA ASP A 125 3.89 -0.42 2.11
C ASP A 125 4.39 -1.84 2.49
N ASP A 126 5.24 -1.99 3.51
CA ASP A 126 5.69 -3.31 4.01
C ASP A 126 4.50 -4.15 4.52
N LEU A 127 3.58 -3.55 5.28
CA LEU A 127 2.35 -4.21 5.72
C LEU A 127 1.47 -4.65 4.54
N ILE A 128 1.36 -3.84 3.49
CA ILE A 128 0.55 -4.15 2.30
C ILE A 128 1.18 -5.30 1.51
N PHE A 129 2.48 -5.26 1.24
CA PHE A 129 3.14 -6.25 0.39
C PHE A 129 3.50 -7.54 1.14
N ASN A 130 4.18 -7.43 2.28
CA ASN A 130 4.70 -8.57 3.03
C ASN A 130 3.73 -9.04 4.13
N GLY A 131 2.79 -8.20 4.56
CA GLY A 131 1.90 -8.52 5.67
C GLY A 131 2.63 -8.53 7.01
N PHE A 132 1.94 -8.96 8.06
CA PHE A 132 2.51 -9.01 9.41
C PHE A 132 2.12 -10.28 10.13
N SER A 133 3.11 -11.15 10.35
CA SER A 133 2.89 -12.50 10.87
C SER A 133 2.36 -12.53 12.31
N GLN A 134 2.73 -11.56 13.15
CA GLN A 134 2.30 -11.54 14.57
C GLN A 134 0.79 -11.28 14.72
N PHE A 135 0.19 -10.57 13.77
CA PHE A 135 -1.25 -10.30 13.74
C PHE A 135 -1.99 -11.15 12.70
N GLU A 136 -1.33 -12.17 12.14
CA GLU A 136 -1.85 -13.04 11.08
C GLU A 136 -2.42 -12.28 9.87
N LEU A 137 -1.86 -11.09 9.58
CA LEU A 137 -2.29 -10.24 8.48
C LEU A 137 -1.60 -10.67 7.19
N PRO A 138 -2.33 -11.20 6.19
CA PRO A 138 -1.74 -11.58 4.92
C PRO A 138 -1.42 -10.34 4.07
N GLY A 139 -0.21 -10.26 3.55
CA GLY A 139 0.17 -9.31 2.51
C GLY A 139 -0.12 -9.84 1.11
N LEU A 140 0.00 -8.97 0.11
CA LEU A 140 -0.18 -9.31 -1.31
C LEU A 140 0.76 -10.45 -1.75
N MET A 141 1.98 -10.49 -1.23
CA MET A 141 2.97 -11.51 -1.53
C MET A 141 2.81 -12.79 -0.72
N ASN A 142 1.97 -12.81 0.33
CA ASN A 142 1.90 -13.91 1.30
C ASN A 142 0.51 -14.54 1.41
N VAL A 143 -0.51 -13.97 0.77
CA VAL A 143 -1.88 -14.48 0.83
C VAL A 143 -1.99 -15.89 0.22
N LYS A 144 -2.76 -16.76 0.87
CA LYS A 144 -3.09 -18.11 0.39
C LYS A 144 -4.18 -18.02 -0.68
N GLY A 145 -4.05 -18.80 -1.76
CA GLY A 145 -4.98 -18.78 -2.90
C GLY A 145 -4.64 -17.75 -3.98
N ARG A 146 -3.45 -17.12 -3.91
CA ARG A 146 -2.90 -16.32 -5.01
C ARG A 146 -2.40 -17.20 -6.13
N LEU A 147 -2.31 -16.63 -7.33
CA LEU A 147 -1.65 -17.25 -8.46
C LEU A 147 -0.16 -16.97 -8.41
N THR A 148 0.64 -17.95 -8.79
CA THR A 148 2.09 -17.78 -8.92
C THR A 148 2.50 -17.95 -10.38
N HIS A 149 3.43 -17.09 -10.81
CA HIS A 149 4.10 -17.17 -12.08
C HIS A 149 5.61 -17.20 -11.81
N ILE A 150 6.23 -18.31 -12.18
CA ILE A 150 7.68 -18.45 -12.08
C ILE A 150 8.26 -17.68 -13.25
N ARG A 151 9.10 -16.70 -12.92
CA ARG A 151 9.72 -15.81 -13.88
C ARG A 151 10.82 -16.51 -14.68
N ASP A 152 10.92 -16.18 -15.96
CA ASP A 152 12.08 -16.49 -16.79
C ASP A 152 13.25 -15.51 -16.51
N GLU A 153 14.40 -15.73 -17.17
CA GLU A 153 15.54 -14.81 -17.11
C GLU A 153 15.23 -13.47 -17.81
N TRP A 154 14.73 -12.48 -17.06
CA TRP A 154 14.51 -11.08 -17.52
C TRP A 154 15.80 -10.33 -17.92
N MET A 155 16.95 -11.02 -17.87
CA MET A 155 18.16 -10.51 -18.49
C MET A 155 18.07 -10.56 -20.01
N LYS A 156 17.32 -11.52 -20.57
CA LYS A 156 17.05 -11.61 -22.01
C LYS A 156 15.92 -10.65 -22.37
N PRO A 157 16.10 -9.85 -23.44
CA PRO A 157 15.09 -8.89 -23.85
C PRO A 157 13.79 -9.58 -24.31
N GLY A 158 12.64 -8.95 -24.03
CA GLY A 158 11.31 -9.45 -24.44
C GLY A 158 10.70 -10.47 -23.49
N LYS A 159 11.49 -11.08 -22.60
CA LYS A 159 11.00 -12.05 -21.62
C LYS A 159 10.13 -11.44 -20.54
N ALA A 160 10.37 -10.18 -20.17
CA ALA A 160 9.55 -9.52 -19.16
C ALA A 160 8.14 -9.24 -19.69
N PHE A 161 8.02 -8.91 -20.98
CA PHE A 161 6.72 -8.78 -21.64
C PHE A 161 5.97 -10.12 -21.73
N GLU A 162 6.64 -11.20 -22.18
CA GLU A 162 6.05 -12.55 -22.24
C GLU A 162 5.50 -13.00 -20.87
N ASP A 163 6.31 -12.93 -19.81
CA ASP A 163 5.91 -13.33 -18.46
C ASP A 163 4.72 -12.51 -17.94
N THR A 164 4.69 -11.21 -18.28
CA THR A 164 3.58 -10.32 -17.92
C THR A 164 2.29 -10.73 -18.61
N VAL A 165 2.35 -11.03 -19.91
CA VAL A 165 1.19 -11.50 -20.69
C VAL A 165 0.68 -12.83 -20.15
N ASP A 166 1.57 -13.76 -19.82
CA ASP A 166 1.22 -15.06 -19.26
C ASP A 166 0.58 -14.94 -17.88
N ALA A 167 1.10 -14.05 -17.02
CA ALA A 167 0.52 -13.76 -15.72
C ALA A 167 -0.88 -13.14 -15.83
N ILE A 168 -1.08 -12.20 -16.75
CA ILE A 168 -2.40 -11.63 -17.05
C ILE A 168 -3.33 -12.70 -17.60
N GLY A 169 -2.84 -13.56 -18.50
CA GLY A 169 -3.61 -14.68 -19.06
C GLY A 169 -4.12 -15.64 -17.99
N LYS A 170 -3.29 -15.94 -16.96
CA LYS A 170 -3.72 -16.73 -15.79
C LYS A 170 -4.84 -16.05 -15.00
N LEU A 171 -4.77 -14.73 -14.80
CA LEU A 171 -5.83 -13.98 -14.12
C LEU A 171 -7.14 -13.98 -14.94
N GLN A 172 -7.04 -13.79 -16.25
CA GLN A 172 -8.19 -13.82 -17.17
C GLN A 172 -8.87 -15.18 -17.23
N GLN A 173 -8.12 -16.28 -17.18
CA GLN A 173 -8.68 -17.64 -17.15
C GLN A 173 -9.58 -17.90 -15.94
N ILE A 174 -9.33 -17.22 -14.82
CA ILE A 174 -10.14 -17.30 -13.60
C ILE A 174 -11.33 -16.34 -13.63
N GLY A 175 -11.41 -15.49 -14.66
CA GLY A 175 -12.50 -14.52 -14.85
C GLY A 175 -12.22 -13.16 -14.22
N HIS A 176 -10.99 -12.88 -13.78
CA HIS A 176 -10.58 -11.56 -13.32
C HIS A 176 -10.14 -10.71 -14.50
N ASN A 177 -11.10 -10.01 -15.09
CA ASN A 177 -10.85 -9.04 -16.15
C ASN A 177 -10.43 -7.71 -15.54
N GLY A 178 -9.46 -7.05 -16.18
CA GLY A 178 -8.84 -5.82 -15.69
C GLY A 178 -9.83 -4.66 -15.45
N PRO A 179 -9.34 -3.56 -14.86
CA PRO A 179 -7.96 -3.08 -14.96
C PRO A 179 -6.92 -3.82 -14.10
N TYR A 180 -5.65 -3.81 -14.55
CA TYR A 180 -4.54 -4.43 -13.83
C TYR A 180 -3.54 -3.36 -13.39
N ALA A 181 -2.98 -3.53 -12.19
CA ALA A 181 -1.84 -2.80 -11.69
C ALA A 181 -0.66 -3.76 -11.47
N MET A 182 0.56 -3.29 -11.70
CA MET A 182 1.79 -4.05 -11.49
C MET A 182 2.70 -3.32 -10.53
N VAL A 183 3.24 -4.04 -9.55
CA VAL A 183 4.27 -3.52 -8.66
C VAL A 183 5.48 -4.43 -8.71
N LEU A 184 6.65 -3.84 -8.95
CA LEU A 184 7.91 -4.56 -9.10
C LEU A 184 8.92 -4.14 -8.04
N SER A 185 9.88 -5.01 -7.76
CA SER A 185 11.08 -4.57 -7.05
C SER A 185 11.90 -3.60 -7.91
N PRO A 186 12.66 -2.66 -7.31
CA PRO A 186 13.42 -1.65 -8.07
C PRO A 186 14.43 -2.27 -9.04
N ALA A 187 14.97 -3.44 -8.70
CA ALA A 187 15.87 -4.20 -9.56
C ALA A 187 15.16 -4.65 -10.85
N LEU A 188 13.94 -5.19 -10.76
CA LEU A 188 13.16 -5.60 -11.91
C LEU A 188 12.63 -4.42 -12.71
N TYR A 189 12.16 -3.38 -12.02
CA TYR A 189 11.67 -2.17 -12.66
C TYR A 189 12.76 -1.51 -13.53
N SER A 190 14.01 -1.52 -13.08
CA SER A 190 15.15 -1.02 -13.86
C SER A 190 15.43 -1.86 -15.12
N LEU A 191 15.14 -3.17 -15.10
CA LEU A 191 15.32 -4.04 -16.27
C LEU A 191 14.28 -3.75 -17.37
N LEU A 192 13.08 -3.29 -17.01
CA LEU A 192 12.03 -2.92 -17.97
C LEU A 192 12.35 -1.67 -18.79
N HIS A 193 13.26 -0.81 -18.31
CA HIS A 193 13.70 0.40 -19.00
C HIS A 193 14.74 0.12 -20.10
N ARG A 194 14.86 -1.12 -20.56
CA ARG A 194 15.71 -1.52 -21.68
C ARG A 194 14.98 -1.38 -23.01
N VAL A 195 15.75 -1.13 -24.05
CA VAL A 195 15.23 -1.06 -25.42
C VAL A 195 14.96 -2.47 -25.91
N HIS A 196 13.78 -2.69 -26.48
CA HIS A 196 13.42 -3.97 -27.05
C HIS A 196 14.18 -4.19 -28.38
N PRO A 197 14.88 -5.33 -28.57
CA PRO A 197 15.71 -5.59 -29.75
C PRO A 197 14.89 -5.47 -31.04
N GLY A 198 15.43 -4.72 -32.00
CA GLY A 198 14.76 -4.51 -33.29
C GLY A 198 13.69 -3.41 -33.29
N THR A 199 13.43 -2.76 -32.16
CA THR A 199 12.56 -1.57 -32.07
C THR A 199 13.26 -0.45 -31.29
N ASN A 200 12.85 0.80 -31.48
CA ASN A 200 13.34 1.93 -30.69
C ASN A 200 12.45 2.22 -29.46
N VAL A 201 11.58 1.27 -29.11
CA VAL A 201 10.56 1.41 -28.06
C VAL A 201 11.05 0.72 -26.78
N LEU A 202 10.72 1.29 -25.63
CA LEU A 202 11.07 0.71 -24.34
C LEU A 202 10.10 -0.44 -24.00
N GLU A 203 10.60 -1.52 -23.41
CA GLU A 203 9.74 -2.66 -23.04
C GLU A 203 8.63 -2.27 -22.05
N ILE A 204 8.91 -1.32 -21.16
CA ILE A 204 7.92 -0.76 -20.22
C ILE A 204 6.72 -0.08 -20.91
N GLU A 205 6.87 0.45 -22.13
CA GLU A 205 5.77 1.14 -22.83
C GLU A 205 4.72 0.13 -23.28
N HIS A 206 5.13 -1.01 -23.85
CA HIS A 206 4.22 -2.11 -24.18
C HIS A 206 3.53 -2.69 -22.94
N ILE A 207 4.26 -2.80 -21.82
CA ILE A 207 3.69 -3.28 -20.55
C ILE A 207 2.63 -2.30 -20.03
N ARG A 208 2.86 -0.98 -20.15
CA ARG A 208 1.88 0.04 -19.73
C ARG A 208 0.62 0.03 -20.57
N GLU A 209 0.67 -0.40 -21.83
CA GLU A 209 -0.53 -0.58 -22.65
C GLU A 209 -1.40 -1.76 -22.16
N LEU A 210 -0.78 -2.81 -21.62
CA LEU A 210 -1.48 -3.96 -21.03
C LEU A 210 -1.97 -3.69 -19.59
N ILE A 211 -1.20 -2.91 -18.83
CA ILE A 211 -1.41 -2.64 -17.40
C ILE A 211 -1.90 -1.21 -17.24
N THR A 212 -3.21 -1.04 -17.42
CA THR A 212 -3.87 0.26 -17.51
C THR A 212 -3.82 1.07 -16.21
N ASP A 213 -3.77 0.43 -15.05
CA ASP A 213 -3.69 1.13 -13.75
C ASP A 213 -2.26 1.48 -13.34
N GLY A 214 -1.30 1.13 -14.19
CA GLY A 214 0.08 1.57 -14.09
C GLY A 214 1.05 0.54 -13.54
N VAL A 215 2.31 0.81 -13.80
CA VAL A 215 3.45 0.03 -13.35
C VAL A 215 4.20 0.85 -12.31
N PHE A 216 4.27 0.32 -11.09
CA PHE A 216 4.92 0.94 -9.95
C PHE A 216 6.14 0.13 -9.52
N GLN A 217 7.01 0.78 -8.75
CA GLN A 217 8.10 0.12 -8.05
C GLN A 217 7.94 0.33 -6.55
N SER A 218 8.18 -0.71 -5.76
CA SER A 218 8.20 -0.63 -4.31
C SER A 218 9.48 -1.25 -3.76
N PRO A 219 10.26 -0.53 -2.92
CA PRO A 219 11.46 -1.07 -2.30
C PRO A 219 11.17 -2.14 -1.25
N GLU A 220 9.92 -2.22 -0.76
CA GLU A 220 9.51 -3.18 0.27
C GLU A 220 9.35 -4.60 -0.29
N ILE A 221 9.22 -4.75 -1.61
CA ILE A 221 9.26 -6.06 -2.28
C ILE A 221 10.71 -6.54 -2.31
N LYS A 222 11.01 -7.53 -1.47
CA LYS A 222 12.35 -8.09 -1.32
C LYS A 222 12.76 -8.91 -2.56
N GLY A 223 14.05 -8.83 -2.90
CA GLY A 223 14.63 -9.62 -3.98
C GLY A 223 14.21 -9.16 -5.38
N LYS A 224 14.09 -10.12 -6.30
CA LYS A 224 13.67 -9.88 -7.68
C LYS A 224 12.28 -10.44 -7.92
N ALA A 225 11.31 -9.94 -7.17
CA ALA A 225 9.91 -10.34 -7.27
C ALA A 225 9.02 -9.18 -7.70
N GLY A 226 7.80 -9.52 -8.10
CA GLY A 226 6.77 -8.57 -8.46
C GLY A 226 5.38 -9.13 -8.22
N VAL A 227 4.37 -8.28 -8.34
CA VAL A 227 2.97 -8.67 -8.23
C VAL A 227 2.15 -7.93 -9.28
N ILE A 228 1.25 -8.67 -9.92
CA ILE A 228 0.20 -8.17 -10.82
C ILE A 228 -1.13 -8.41 -10.14
N ILE A 229 -1.97 -7.39 -10.12
CA ILE A 229 -3.21 -7.39 -9.35
C ILE A 229 -4.33 -6.86 -10.24
N ALA A 230 -5.47 -7.55 -10.26
CA ALA A 230 -6.70 -6.98 -10.82
C ALA A 230 -7.29 -6.00 -9.79
N THR A 231 -7.25 -4.72 -10.11
CA THR A 231 -7.70 -3.65 -9.21
C THR A 231 -9.22 -3.64 -9.07
N GLY A 232 -9.68 -2.99 -8.01
CA GLY A 232 -11.09 -2.80 -7.73
C GLY A 232 -11.49 -3.24 -6.32
N GLN A 233 -12.34 -2.42 -5.70
CA GLN A 233 -12.84 -2.57 -4.33
C GLN A 233 -13.48 -3.95 -4.02
N HIS A 234 -13.95 -4.67 -5.06
CA HIS A 234 -14.52 -6.00 -4.94
C HIS A 234 -13.46 -7.10 -4.75
N ASN A 235 -12.22 -6.86 -5.20
CA ASN A 235 -11.09 -7.79 -5.06
C ASN A 235 -10.32 -7.52 -3.77
N LEU A 236 -10.00 -6.26 -3.51
CA LEU A 236 -9.26 -5.82 -2.34
C LEU A 236 -9.52 -4.35 -2.05
N ASP A 237 -9.39 -3.97 -0.78
CA ASP A 237 -9.46 -2.57 -0.34
C ASP A 237 -8.59 -2.34 0.90
N LEU A 238 -8.13 -1.11 1.06
CA LEU A 238 -7.36 -0.67 2.23
C LEU A 238 -8.31 -0.02 3.23
N ALA A 239 -8.58 -0.71 4.34
CA ALA A 239 -9.41 -0.17 5.40
C ALA A 239 -8.58 0.78 6.27
N ILE A 240 -8.97 2.06 6.30
CA ILE A 240 -8.32 3.10 7.11
C ILE A 240 -9.23 3.42 8.28
N ALA A 241 -8.76 3.17 9.50
CA ALA A 241 -9.42 3.66 10.71
C ALA A 241 -9.08 5.12 10.96
N GLU A 242 -7.79 5.43 10.99
CA GLU A 242 -7.26 6.77 11.12
C GLU A 242 -6.14 6.98 10.11
N ASP A 243 -6.23 8.06 9.33
CA ASP A 243 -5.20 8.45 8.37
C ASP A 243 -4.03 9.15 9.08
N PHE A 244 -2.97 9.51 8.36
CA PHE A 244 -1.78 10.18 8.89
C PHE A 244 -2.13 11.31 9.86
N TYR A 245 -1.87 11.06 11.15
CA TYR A 245 -2.13 12.00 12.22
C TYR A 245 -0.88 12.24 13.04
N THR A 246 -0.62 13.51 13.33
CA THR A 246 0.46 13.95 14.22
C THR A 246 -0.10 14.28 15.59
N ALA A 247 0.42 13.59 16.60
CA ALA A 247 0.08 13.79 18.00
C ALA A 247 1.27 14.35 18.77
N TYR A 248 0.98 15.24 19.71
CA TYR A 248 1.94 15.67 20.73
C TYR A 248 1.84 14.72 21.92
N LEU A 249 2.98 14.17 22.37
CA LEU A 249 3.02 13.22 23.48
C LEU A 249 3.28 13.95 24.80
N ASP A 250 4.51 14.42 24.99
CA ASP A 250 4.94 15.07 26.22
C ASP A 250 6.26 15.85 26.01
N THR A 251 6.76 16.48 27.06
CA THR A 251 8.12 17.00 27.16
C THR A 251 9.03 16.05 27.95
N GLU A 252 10.14 15.64 27.34
CA GLU A 252 11.21 14.91 28.04
C GLU A 252 12.55 15.64 27.89
N HIS A 253 13.25 15.84 29.01
CA HIS A 253 14.53 16.57 29.04
C HIS A 253 14.46 17.94 28.35
N MET A 254 13.36 18.67 28.58
CA MET A 254 12.98 19.92 27.91
C MET A 254 12.62 19.78 26.42
N ASN A 255 12.86 18.65 25.77
CA ASN A 255 12.53 18.45 24.36
C ASN A 255 11.08 18.01 24.17
N HIS A 256 10.52 18.32 23.01
CA HIS A 256 9.13 18.02 22.68
C HIS A 256 9.03 16.72 21.90
N LEU A 257 8.27 15.76 22.43
CA LEU A 257 8.02 14.47 21.80
C LEU A 257 6.74 14.51 20.97
N PHE A 258 6.85 14.05 19.73
CA PHE A 258 5.75 13.92 18.81
C PHE A 258 5.69 12.50 18.25
N ARG A 259 4.49 12.09 17.85
CA ARG A 259 4.24 10.83 17.18
C ARG A 259 3.48 11.09 15.89
N VAL A 260 3.98 10.57 14.78
CA VAL A 260 3.15 10.36 13.58
C VAL A 260 2.60 8.95 13.69
N TYR A 261 1.30 8.79 13.49
CA TYR A 261 0.70 7.47 13.41
C TYR A 261 -0.44 7.42 12.41
N GLU A 262 -0.78 6.20 12.03
CA GLU A 262 -1.94 5.85 11.23
C GLU A 262 -2.44 4.47 11.68
N ALA A 263 -3.69 4.14 11.36
CA ALA A 263 -4.28 2.87 11.68
C ALA A 263 -4.98 2.31 10.44
N ILE A 264 -4.37 1.29 9.84
CA ILE A 264 -4.77 0.76 8.54
C ILE A 264 -4.66 -0.76 8.50
N VAL A 265 -5.48 -1.41 7.66
CA VAL A 265 -5.35 -2.84 7.37
C VAL A 265 -5.77 -3.14 5.93
N LEU A 266 -4.99 -3.97 5.26
CA LEU A 266 -5.33 -4.47 3.92
C LEU A 266 -6.37 -5.58 4.04
N ARG A 267 -7.48 -5.46 3.30
CA ARG A 267 -8.47 -6.53 3.18
C ARG A 267 -8.42 -7.11 1.78
N ILE A 268 -8.11 -8.40 1.70
CA ILE A 268 -8.09 -9.16 0.45
C ILE A 268 -9.36 -10.00 0.43
N LYS A 269 -10.32 -9.65 -0.42
CA LYS A 269 -11.61 -10.37 -0.55
C LYS A 269 -11.48 -11.54 -1.52
N ARG A 270 -10.73 -11.36 -2.62
CA ARG A 270 -10.52 -12.37 -3.65
C ARG A 270 -9.02 -12.62 -3.87
N PRO A 271 -8.39 -13.56 -3.14
CA PRO A 271 -6.97 -13.86 -3.31
C PRO A 271 -6.57 -14.26 -4.73
N SER A 272 -7.49 -14.88 -5.48
CA SER A 272 -7.28 -15.32 -6.86
C SER A 272 -7.11 -14.17 -7.88
N SER A 273 -7.38 -12.93 -7.46
CA SER A 273 -7.15 -11.71 -8.27
C SER A 273 -5.69 -11.23 -8.26
N ILE A 274 -4.83 -11.90 -7.50
CA ILE A 274 -3.43 -11.56 -7.31
C ILE A 274 -2.56 -12.63 -7.99
N CYS A 275 -1.62 -12.18 -8.83
CA CYS A 275 -0.59 -13.02 -9.42
C CYS A 275 0.80 -12.52 -9.02
N THR A 276 1.56 -13.33 -8.27
CA THR A 276 2.94 -13.02 -7.91
C THR A 276 3.91 -13.54 -8.97
N ILE A 277 4.86 -12.68 -9.36
CA ILE A 277 6.00 -13.02 -10.20
C ILE A 277 7.16 -13.33 -9.27
N GLU A 278 7.51 -14.61 -9.17
CA GLU A 278 8.51 -15.11 -8.24
C GLU A 278 9.75 -15.60 -9.00
N ASP A 279 10.92 -15.45 -8.39
CA ASP A 279 12.17 -15.98 -8.95
C ASP A 279 12.21 -17.50 -8.73
N PRO A 280 12.65 -18.33 -9.69
CA PRO A 280 12.84 -19.77 -9.49
C PRO A 280 13.70 -20.15 -8.26
N ASP A 281 14.55 -19.25 -7.77
CA ASP A 281 15.42 -19.49 -6.61
C ASP A 281 14.77 -19.17 -5.23
N THR A 282 13.51 -18.76 -5.18
CA THR A 282 12.85 -18.32 -3.92
C THR A 282 12.51 -19.49 -2.97
N ASP A 283 12.68 -20.74 -3.41
CA ASP A 283 12.38 -21.98 -2.67
C ASP A 283 13.64 -22.66 -2.06
N LYS A 284 14.77 -21.95 -1.94
CA LYS A 284 16.01 -22.45 -1.30
C LYS A 284 16.37 -21.73 -0.01
#